data_AF-A0A976Q1P6-F1
#
_entry.id   AF-A0A976Q1P6-F1
#
_cell.length_a   1.000
_cell.length_b   1.000
_cell.length_c   1.000
_cell.angle_alpha   90.00
_cell.angle_beta   90.00
_cell.angle_gamma   90.00
#
_symmetry.space_group_name_H-M   'P 1'
#
loop_
_entity.id
_entity.type
_entity.pdbx_description
1 polymer ?
#
loop_
_entity_poly.entity_id
_entity_poly.type
_entity_poly.pdbx_seq_one_letter_code
_entity_poly.pdbx_strand_id
1 'polypeptide(L)'
;MRTIDSLLALVASQQADGLQFQVGRPPFLLRGDEVAALSMPPLDPGLFAMIEAEVIPEEQRGSLDGQRDVGPGLSLPYQAENGDRFTVTRRVEGSSAVLRILAARVDTPPTPPPEQGPPSREDARPAEPTQPATPATPDSSFACEPAVDPLAPAPASSPEEAQRPSSPAGDITFDADDPRDLGPLAELLPMIDAGGVTDLLLSTATAPRARRGGELTTLSHLPASADWIPRICERLDARHRAALEREGSCDCPLVVVRGDGQAPIRFRLNLFRQRAGVTAALRPIFDRCPSLADLHLPASLEDLATLRSGLVLLTGTAGCGKSTTMVALVEHVNRHVARHVITLEDPIEYIYTPKRALIHQREIGRDVPDFAVGLRAALRESPDVVLVGEMRDAETIAAALTAAETGHLVISTLHCASAPTAIDRITDAFEAGKQAPVRHQLANVLKAVVTQRLVAGGDDRLYPAVEILRVNTAVAAKIREHKAYSLTSDIQTGRAEGMEPLELSLARLVVLGHLSPAAAKRHTDRPRLVDEHVAALQRG
;
A
#
# COMPACT_ATOMS: atom_id res chain seq x y z
N MET A 1 6.01 -2.55 16.74
CA MET A 1 7.02 -1.55 17.10
C MET A 1 6.31 -0.54 17.96
N ARG A 2 6.78 -0.38 19.21
CA ARG A 2 6.23 0.60 20.14
C ARG A 2 6.36 2.03 19.56
N THR A 3 5.27 2.79 19.56
CA THR A 3 5.14 4.14 18.97
C THR A 3 6.18 5.11 19.53
N ILE A 4 6.60 4.91 20.78
CA ILE A 4 7.49 5.81 21.49
C ILE A 4 8.97 5.49 21.28
N ASP A 5 9.33 4.27 20.86
CA ASP A 5 10.73 3.82 20.83
C ASP A 5 11.56 4.58 19.77
N SER A 6 10.95 4.99 18.65
CA SER A 6 11.60 5.88 17.67
C SER A 6 11.91 7.27 18.25
N LEU A 7 11.08 7.76 19.18
CA LEU A 7 11.34 9.03 19.86
C LEU A 7 12.38 8.86 20.98
N LEU A 8 12.35 7.74 21.71
CA LEU A 8 13.36 7.44 22.73
C LEU A 8 14.76 7.26 22.14
N ALA A 9 14.87 6.73 20.91
CA ALA A 9 16.13 6.69 20.16
C ALA A 9 16.71 8.10 19.90
N LEU A 10 15.87 9.14 19.81
CA LEU A 10 16.33 10.54 19.69
C LEU A 10 17.05 11.01 20.95
N VAL A 11 16.65 10.52 22.13
CA VAL A 11 17.27 10.90 23.40
C VAL A 11 18.74 10.50 23.41
N ALA A 12 19.05 9.25 23.01
CA ALA A 12 20.41 8.76 22.89
C ALA A 12 21.20 9.45 21.76
N SER A 13 20.61 9.56 20.56
CA SER A 13 21.30 10.13 19.39
C SER A 13 21.63 11.63 19.53
N GLN A 14 20.81 12.39 20.28
CA GLN A 14 21.00 13.83 20.50
C GLN A 14 21.60 14.17 21.87
N GLN A 15 22.08 13.17 22.63
CA GLN A 15 22.61 13.34 23.99
C GLN A 15 21.70 14.19 24.88
N ALA A 16 20.40 13.90 24.84
CA ALA A 16 19.39 14.56 25.64
C ALA A 16 19.14 13.79 26.95
N ASP A 17 18.57 14.46 27.94
CA ASP A 17 18.20 13.88 29.22
C ASP A 17 16.84 13.19 29.19
N GLY A 18 15.98 13.52 28.22
CA GLY A 18 14.68 12.89 28.08
C GLY A 18 13.70 13.60 27.15
N LEU A 19 12.43 13.21 27.25
CA LEU A 19 11.31 13.77 26.48
C LEU A 19 10.18 14.24 27.39
N GLN A 20 9.43 15.24 26.95
CA GLN A 20 8.20 15.71 27.58
C GLN A 20 7.07 15.77 26.56
N PHE A 21 5.91 15.24 26.95
CA PHE A 21 4.69 15.22 26.17
C PHE A 21 3.57 15.94 26.93
N GLN A 22 2.76 16.71 26.21
CA GLN A 22 1.59 17.40 26.74
C GLN A 22 0.58 17.60 25.61
N VAL A 23 -0.70 17.37 25.91
CA VAL A 23 -1.79 17.60 24.95
C VAL A 23 -1.81 19.05 24.48
N GLY A 24 -1.95 19.25 23.17
CA GLY A 24 -1.97 20.57 22.52
C GLY A 24 -0.60 21.21 22.33
N ARG A 25 0.51 20.51 22.64
CA ARG A 25 1.87 20.97 22.38
C ARG A 25 2.68 19.92 21.61
N PRO A 26 3.70 20.34 20.82
CA PRO A 26 4.63 19.39 20.24
C PRO A 26 5.42 18.67 21.34
N PRO A 27 5.93 17.45 21.10
CA PRO A 27 6.87 16.80 22.00
C PRO A 27 8.13 17.66 22.19
N PHE A 28 8.66 17.70 23.41
CA PHE A 28 9.88 18.43 23.73
C PHE A 28 11.01 17.48 24.10
N LEU A 29 12.21 17.80 23.64
CA LEU A 29 13.48 17.19 24.05
C LEU A 29 14.07 17.99 25.21
N LEU A 30 14.46 17.31 26.29
CA LEU A 30 14.98 17.91 27.52
C LEU A 30 16.50 17.78 27.55
N ARG A 31 17.23 18.88 27.79
CA ARG A 31 18.69 18.88 27.93
C ARG A 31 19.11 19.88 29.01
N GLY A 32 19.41 19.40 30.22
CA GLY A 32 19.66 20.22 31.40
C GLY A 32 18.48 21.15 31.69
N ASP A 33 18.72 22.46 31.67
CA ASP A 33 17.69 23.49 31.82
C ASP A 33 17.05 23.93 30.47
N GLU A 34 17.53 23.39 29.33
CA GLU A 34 16.99 23.70 28.01
C GLU A 34 15.89 22.72 27.59
N VAL A 35 14.83 23.27 27.00
CA VAL A 35 13.69 22.52 26.48
C VAL A 35 13.52 22.88 24.99
N ALA A 36 13.74 21.92 24.10
CA ALA A 36 13.68 22.11 22.66
C ALA A 36 12.45 21.41 22.06
N ALA A 37 11.58 22.12 21.35
CA ALA A 37 10.45 21.52 20.66
C ALA A 37 10.94 20.68 19.46
N LEU A 38 10.43 19.45 19.33
CA LEU A 38 10.66 18.65 18.12
C LEU A 38 9.84 19.22 16.96
N SER A 39 10.36 19.10 15.72
CA SER A 39 9.62 19.48 14.51
C SER A 39 8.53 18.46 14.19
N MET A 40 7.48 18.47 15.00
CA MET A 40 6.30 17.61 14.90
C MET A 40 5.05 18.43 15.24
N PRO A 41 3.87 18.06 14.70
CA PRO A 41 2.62 18.73 15.05
C PRO A 41 2.28 18.57 16.55
N PRO A 42 1.47 19.46 17.13
CA PRO A 42 0.99 19.33 18.50
C PRO A 42 0.23 18.01 18.72
N LEU A 43 0.41 17.41 19.90
CA LEU A 43 -0.24 16.15 20.25
C LEU A 43 -1.75 16.35 20.47
N ASP A 44 -2.58 15.61 19.76
CA ASP A 44 -4.00 15.51 20.08
C ASP A 44 -4.22 14.58 21.31
N PRO A 45 -5.41 14.64 21.95
CA PRO A 45 -5.69 13.83 23.14
C PRO A 45 -5.60 12.31 22.91
N GLY A 46 -5.93 11.83 21.70
CA GLY A 46 -5.90 10.41 21.36
C GLY A 46 -4.47 9.90 21.25
N LEU A 47 -3.60 10.63 20.56
CA LEU A 47 -2.18 10.30 20.45
C LEU A 47 -1.47 10.35 21.81
N PHE A 48 -1.79 11.33 22.65
CA PHE A 48 -1.26 11.39 24.02
C PHE A 48 -1.67 10.15 24.85
N ALA A 49 -2.95 9.75 24.79
CA ALA A 49 -3.44 8.57 25.50
C ALA A 49 -2.77 7.27 25.00
N MET A 50 -2.48 7.16 23.71
CA MET A 50 -1.70 6.04 23.15
C MET A 50 -0.28 5.99 23.71
N ILE A 51 0.43 7.12 23.73
CA ILE A 51 1.80 7.22 24.26
C ILE A 51 1.79 6.87 25.76
N GLU A 52 0.84 7.42 26.51
CA GLU A 52 0.66 7.13 27.93
C GLU A 52 0.36 5.65 28.18
N ALA A 53 -0.46 5.04 27.34
CA ALA A 53 -0.79 3.62 27.44
C ALA A 53 0.39 2.70 27.14
N GLU A 54 1.35 3.16 26.35
CA GLU A 54 2.51 2.38 26.00
C GLU A 54 3.55 2.33 27.13
N VAL A 55 3.67 3.42 27.89
CA VAL A 55 4.71 3.56 28.93
C VAL A 55 4.21 3.40 30.36
N ILE A 56 2.89 3.51 30.59
CA ILE A 56 2.27 3.28 31.91
C ILE A 56 1.38 2.03 31.82
N PRO A 57 1.57 1.02 32.66
CA PRO A 57 0.70 -0.16 32.71
C PRO A 57 -0.75 0.18 33.07
N GLU A 58 -1.72 -0.56 32.52
CA GLU A 58 -3.16 -0.32 32.69
C GLU A 58 -3.60 -0.31 34.17
N GLU A 59 -3.03 -1.21 34.99
CA GLU A 59 -3.28 -1.31 36.44
C GLU A 59 -2.96 -0.01 37.21
N GLN A 60 -2.03 0.81 36.68
CA GLN A 60 -1.59 2.04 37.32
C GLN A 60 -2.25 3.29 36.73
N ARG A 61 -2.89 3.18 35.56
CA ARG A 61 -3.70 4.26 34.96
C ARG A 61 -5.00 4.49 35.71
N GLY A 62 -5.64 3.43 36.21
CA GLY A 62 -6.89 3.55 36.98
C GLY A 62 -6.78 4.34 38.29
N SER A 63 -5.57 4.48 38.85
CA SER A 63 -5.27 5.29 40.04
C SER A 63 -5.17 6.80 39.73
N LEU A 64 -5.04 7.17 38.46
CA LEU A 64 -4.69 8.52 38.00
C LEU A 64 -5.91 9.38 37.58
N ASP A 65 -7.03 8.75 37.22
CA ASP A 65 -8.26 9.46 36.79
C ASP A 65 -9.03 10.10 37.95
N GLY A 66 -8.66 9.79 39.20
CA GLY A 66 -9.28 10.33 40.42
C GLY A 66 -8.49 11.42 41.15
N GLN A 67 -7.23 11.70 40.77
CA GLN A 67 -6.38 12.65 41.49
C GLN A 67 -6.53 14.07 40.94
N ARG A 68 -7.25 14.91 41.67
CA ARG A 68 -7.22 16.36 41.49
C ARG A 68 -6.05 16.94 42.29
N ASP A 69 -5.15 17.59 41.57
CA ASP A 69 -4.13 18.55 41.97
C ASP A 69 -3.39 18.31 43.31
N VAL A 70 -2.05 18.24 43.20
CA VAL A 70 -1.06 18.21 44.28
C VAL A 70 -0.85 16.84 44.95
N GLY A 71 -0.28 15.90 44.21
CA GLY A 71 0.37 14.69 44.74
C GLY A 71 1.72 14.42 44.06
N PRO A 72 2.62 13.61 44.65
CA PRO A 72 3.83 13.18 43.98
C PRO A 72 3.40 12.36 42.75
N GLY A 73 3.52 12.95 41.56
CA GLY A 73 3.12 12.29 40.32
C GLY A 73 3.69 10.88 40.19
N LEU A 74 2.99 10.02 39.46
CA LEU A 74 3.40 8.63 39.27
C LEU A 74 4.79 8.57 38.63
N SER A 75 5.72 7.84 39.24
CA SER A 75 7.08 7.66 38.74
C SER A 75 7.39 6.18 38.60
N LEU A 76 7.72 5.73 37.39
CA LEU A 76 7.89 4.32 37.06
C LEU A 76 9.14 4.09 36.20
N PRO A 77 9.85 2.97 36.40
CA PRO A 77 10.88 2.56 35.45
C PRO A 77 10.23 2.06 34.15
N TYR A 78 10.82 2.44 33.02
CA TYR A 78 10.48 1.95 31.68
C TYR A 78 11.75 1.44 31.00
N GLN A 79 11.65 0.32 30.28
CA GLN A 79 12.74 -0.20 29.47
C GLN A 79 12.29 -0.22 28.00
N ALA A 80 13.03 0.48 27.15
CA ALA A 80 12.79 0.53 25.72
C ALA A 80 13.22 -0.78 25.03
N GLU A 81 12.75 -1.05 23.81
CA GLU A 81 13.09 -2.27 23.06
C GLU A 81 14.60 -2.45 22.83
N ASN A 82 15.35 -1.34 22.75
CA ASN A 82 16.82 -1.35 22.60
C ASN A 82 17.58 -1.64 23.92
N GLY A 83 16.88 -1.84 25.03
CA GLY A 83 17.44 -2.12 26.35
C GLY A 83 17.69 -0.90 27.23
N ASP A 84 17.53 0.33 26.70
CA ASP A 84 17.73 1.57 27.45
C ASP A 84 16.69 1.73 28.57
N ARG A 85 17.13 2.26 29.71
CA ARG A 85 16.30 2.43 30.90
C ARG A 85 15.94 3.90 31.09
N PHE A 86 14.66 4.14 31.28
CA PHE A 86 14.08 5.46 31.50
C PHE A 86 13.25 5.46 32.78
N THR A 87 13.04 6.65 33.33
CA THR A 87 12.07 6.93 34.39
C THR A 87 10.95 7.76 33.79
N VAL A 88 9.75 7.20 33.78
CA VAL A 88 8.53 7.85 33.31
C VAL A 88 7.87 8.51 34.50
N THR A 89 7.57 9.80 34.37
CA THR A 89 6.81 10.56 35.36
C THR A 89 5.57 11.16 34.73
N ARG A 90 4.41 10.98 35.35
CA ARG A 90 3.15 11.58 34.93
C ARG A 90 2.62 12.51 36.01
N ARG A 91 2.35 13.76 35.65
CA ARG A 91 1.78 14.78 36.53
C ARG A 91 0.60 15.45 35.84
N VAL A 92 -0.33 15.95 36.65
CA VAL A 92 -1.40 16.83 36.18
C VAL A 92 -0.99 18.25 36.55
N GLU A 93 -0.89 19.14 35.56
CA GLU A 93 -0.62 20.56 35.76
C GLU A 93 -1.87 21.34 35.29
N GLY A 94 -2.68 21.80 36.26
CA GLY A 94 -3.95 22.45 35.98
C GLY A 94 -4.95 21.50 35.30
N SER A 95 -5.36 21.81 34.07
CA SER A 95 -6.31 20.98 33.31
C SER A 95 -5.65 19.98 32.35
N SER A 96 -4.32 19.90 32.31
CA SER A 96 -3.58 19.10 31.32
C SER A 96 -2.60 18.13 31.96
N ALA A 97 -2.57 16.89 31.48
CA ALA A 97 -1.57 15.91 31.87
C ALA A 97 -0.23 16.18 31.16
N VAL A 98 0.86 16.06 31.91
CA VAL A 98 2.24 16.17 31.43
C VAL A 98 2.95 14.84 31.72
N LEU A 99 3.50 14.25 30.67
CA LEU A 99 4.26 13.00 30.74
C LEU A 99 5.73 13.32 30.43
N ARG A 100 6.64 12.99 31.34
CA ARG A 100 8.09 13.13 31.16
C ARG A 100 8.77 11.78 31.20
N ILE A 101 9.72 11.55 30.31
CA ILE A 101 10.49 10.31 30.25
C ILE A 101 11.95 10.68 30.26
N LEU A 102 12.64 10.39 31.35
CA LEU A 102 14.03 10.78 31.58
C LEU A 102 14.95 9.56 31.51
N ALA A 103 16.09 9.67 30.84
CA ALA A 103 17.08 8.60 30.80
C ALA A 103 17.64 8.36 32.21
N ALA A 104 17.73 7.09 32.63
CA ALA A 104 18.35 6.73 33.90
C ALA A 104 19.87 6.93 33.76
N ARG A 105 20.42 7.99 34.35
CA ARG A 105 21.89 8.14 34.44
C ARG A 105 22.44 7.05 35.37
N VAL A 106 23.46 6.34 34.91
CA VAL A 106 24.29 5.48 35.77
C VAL A 106 25.08 6.42 36.69
N ASP A 107 24.62 6.58 37.93
CA ASP A 107 25.41 7.22 38.97
C ASP A 107 26.64 6.34 39.24
N THR A 108 27.82 6.83 38.85
CA THR A 108 29.09 6.31 39.37
C THR A 108 29.06 6.46 40.89
N PRO A 109 29.21 5.37 41.69
CA PRO A 109 29.23 5.51 43.14
C PRO A 109 30.51 6.24 43.58
N PRO A 110 30.47 7.02 44.68
CA PRO A 110 31.65 7.66 45.21
C PRO A 110 32.65 6.61 45.71
N THR A 111 33.93 6.85 45.41
CA THR A 111 35.09 6.05 45.80
C THR A 111 35.07 5.71 47.29
N PRO A 112 35.19 4.43 47.71
CA PRO A 112 35.43 4.10 49.11
C PRO A 112 36.89 4.41 49.50
N PRO A 113 37.17 4.75 50.78
CA PRO A 113 38.54 5.01 51.25
C PRO A 113 39.37 3.72 51.30
N PRO A 114 40.71 3.81 51.35
CA PRO A 114 41.60 2.70 51.00
C PRO A 114 41.68 1.67 52.13
N GLU A 115 41.52 0.40 51.79
CA GLU A 115 41.92 -0.72 52.64
C GLU A 115 43.03 -1.55 51.98
N GLN A 116 43.87 -2.09 52.86
CA GLN A 116 45.21 -2.59 52.64
C GLN A 116 45.20 -4.02 52.04
N GLY A 117 46.24 -4.37 51.26
CA GLY A 117 46.47 -5.72 50.71
C GLY A 117 46.75 -6.80 51.78
N PRO A 118 47.18 -8.05 51.46
CA PRO A 118 47.92 -8.51 50.27
C PRO A 118 47.40 -9.89 49.72
N PRO A 119 48.20 -10.87 49.22
CA PRO A 119 48.68 -10.99 47.83
C PRO A 119 48.35 -12.34 47.12
N SER A 120 48.53 -12.36 45.78
CA SER A 120 49.13 -13.37 44.88
C SER A 120 48.87 -14.90 44.96
N ARG A 121 48.55 -15.46 43.76
CA ARG A 121 49.02 -16.75 43.11
C ARG A 121 48.55 -18.08 43.74
N GLU A 122 48.40 -19.23 43.08
CA GLU A 122 48.97 -19.82 41.85
C GLU A 122 48.16 -21.10 41.46
N ASP A 123 48.34 -21.57 40.22
CA ASP A 123 48.05 -22.86 39.56
C ASP A 123 47.42 -24.07 40.32
N ALA A 124 46.50 -24.78 39.64
CA ALA A 124 46.63 -26.21 39.27
C ALA A 124 45.37 -26.80 38.57
N ARG A 125 45.61 -27.60 37.52
CA ARG A 125 44.68 -28.45 36.71
C ARG A 125 44.44 -29.84 37.39
N PRO A 126 43.90 -30.88 36.72
CA PRO A 126 42.59 -31.11 36.05
C PRO A 126 41.92 -32.48 36.45
N ALA A 127 40.72 -32.81 35.93
CA ALA A 127 40.35 -34.16 35.41
C ALA A 127 38.91 -34.25 34.83
N GLU A 128 38.80 -34.90 33.67
CA GLU A 128 37.62 -35.37 32.90
C GLU A 128 37.13 -36.77 33.40
N PRO A 129 36.22 -37.54 32.72
CA PRO A 129 34.94 -37.25 32.03
C PRO A 129 33.83 -38.31 32.30
N THR A 130 32.55 -38.10 31.92
CA THR A 130 31.69 -39.16 31.30
C THR A 130 30.42 -38.59 30.63
N GLN A 131 30.09 -39.09 29.43
CA GLN A 131 28.85 -38.89 28.64
C GLN A 131 27.84 -40.08 28.85
N PRO A 132 26.80 -40.31 28.02
CA PRO A 132 25.52 -39.57 27.83
C PRO A 132 24.27 -40.51 27.89
N ALA A 133 23.05 -39.97 27.74
CA ALA A 133 21.88 -40.75 27.26
C ALA A 133 20.81 -39.87 26.58
N THR A 134 20.13 -40.44 25.58
CA THR A 134 19.13 -39.84 24.67
C THR A 134 17.77 -40.60 24.81
N PRO A 135 16.73 -40.40 23.95
CA PRO A 135 15.47 -39.68 24.21
C PRO A 135 14.19 -40.57 24.26
N ALA A 136 13.01 -39.97 24.44
CA ALA A 136 11.71 -40.60 24.10
C ALA A 136 10.62 -39.58 23.67
N THR A 137 9.82 -39.98 22.69
CA THR A 137 8.50 -39.47 22.22
C THR A 137 7.51 -40.65 22.23
N PRO A 138 6.23 -40.50 21.80
CA PRO A 138 5.13 -39.64 22.25
C PRO A 138 3.91 -40.51 22.68
N ASP A 139 2.79 -39.91 23.13
CA ASP A 139 1.52 -40.65 23.20
C ASP A 139 0.26 -39.82 22.91
N SER A 140 -0.75 -40.55 22.44
CA SER A 140 -1.95 -40.12 21.72
C SER A 140 -3.22 -40.00 22.60
N SER A 141 -4.22 -39.21 22.16
CA SER A 141 -5.62 -39.66 22.01
C SER A 141 -6.60 -38.51 21.68
N PHE A 142 -7.47 -38.81 20.72
CA PHE A 142 -8.66 -38.04 20.31
C PHE A 142 -9.85 -38.38 21.22
N ALA A 143 -10.73 -37.40 21.47
CA ALA A 143 -12.12 -37.64 21.83
C ALA A 143 -13.03 -36.58 21.19
N CYS A 144 -14.18 -37.04 20.68
CA CYS A 144 -15.17 -36.35 19.86
C CYS A 144 -16.54 -36.44 20.57
N GLU A 145 -17.31 -35.36 20.65
CA GLU A 145 -18.73 -35.30 21.09
C GLU A 145 -19.39 -34.00 20.56
N PRO A 146 -20.74 -33.86 20.46
CA PRO A 146 -21.54 -34.34 19.33
C PRO A 146 -22.41 -33.24 18.66
N ALA A 147 -23.15 -33.66 17.64
CA ALA A 147 -23.97 -32.88 16.70
C ALA A 147 -25.13 -32.08 17.30
N VAL A 148 -25.47 -30.96 16.64
CA VAL A 148 -26.65 -30.12 16.89
C VAL A 148 -27.62 -30.26 15.71
N ASP A 149 -28.90 -30.48 16.02
CA ASP A 149 -30.00 -30.70 15.06
C ASP A 149 -30.29 -29.51 14.13
N PRO A 150 -30.87 -29.75 12.93
CA PRO A 150 -31.04 -28.73 11.89
C PRO A 150 -32.23 -27.79 12.15
N LEU A 151 -31.98 -26.48 12.00
CA LEU A 151 -32.99 -25.43 12.08
C LEU A 151 -33.89 -25.43 10.84
N ALA A 152 -35.21 -25.33 11.04
CA ALA A 152 -36.24 -25.31 10.00
C ALA A 152 -36.11 -24.13 9.01
N PRO A 153 -36.58 -24.27 7.75
CA PRO A 153 -36.43 -23.23 6.73
C PRO A 153 -37.39 -22.05 6.97
N ALA A 154 -36.88 -20.83 6.83
CA ALA A 154 -37.66 -19.60 6.82
C ALA A 154 -38.49 -19.46 5.52
N PRO A 155 -39.62 -18.73 5.52
CA PRO A 155 -40.54 -18.68 4.39
C PRO A 155 -39.94 -17.97 3.17
N ALA A 156 -40.22 -18.51 1.98
CA ALA A 156 -39.77 -17.98 0.71
C ALA A 156 -40.45 -16.63 0.39
N SER A 157 -39.64 -15.60 0.16
CA SER A 157 -40.04 -14.36 -0.49
C SER A 157 -40.05 -14.54 -2.02
N SER A 158 -40.93 -13.80 -2.68
CA SER A 158 -41.27 -13.88 -4.11
C SER A 158 -40.05 -13.69 -5.05
N PRO A 159 -40.06 -14.25 -6.28
CA PRO A 159 -38.89 -14.25 -7.19
C PRO A 159 -38.45 -12.87 -7.70
N GLU A 160 -39.21 -11.81 -7.44
CA GLU A 160 -39.02 -10.48 -8.03
C GLU A 160 -38.23 -9.51 -7.12
N GLU A 161 -38.09 -9.81 -5.83
CA GLU A 161 -37.28 -9.01 -4.88
C GLU A 161 -35.81 -9.49 -4.78
N ALA A 162 -35.48 -10.66 -5.32
CA ALA A 162 -34.17 -11.30 -5.20
C ALA A 162 -33.11 -10.81 -6.21
N GLN A 163 -33.39 -9.78 -7.02
CA GLN A 163 -32.49 -9.30 -8.08
C GLN A 163 -32.19 -7.80 -8.03
N ARG A 164 -32.29 -7.15 -6.87
CA ARG A 164 -31.64 -5.85 -6.67
C ARG A 164 -30.32 -6.07 -5.94
N PRO A 165 -29.18 -5.58 -6.47
CA PRO A 165 -27.95 -5.58 -5.68
C PRO A 165 -28.21 -4.74 -4.43
N SER A 166 -28.22 -5.37 -3.26
CA SER A 166 -28.31 -4.67 -1.99
C SER A 166 -26.99 -3.91 -1.79
N SER A 167 -27.01 -2.59 -1.95
CA SER A 167 -25.90 -1.74 -1.53
C SER A 167 -25.63 -1.95 -0.03
N PRO A 168 -24.37 -2.06 0.40
CA PRO A 168 -24.06 -2.14 1.82
C PRO A 168 -24.64 -0.92 2.56
N ALA A 169 -25.13 -1.13 3.78
CA ALA A 169 -25.74 -0.09 4.59
C ALA A 169 -24.72 1.04 4.86
N GLY A 170 -24.95 2.22 4.27
CA GLY A 170 -24.08 3.40 4.43
C GLY A 170 -23.65 4.09 3.12
N ASP A 171 -23.89 3.48 1.97
CA ASP A 171 -23.49 4.06 0.68
C ASP A 171 -24.40 5.24 0.27
N ILE A 172 -23.78 6.35 -0.13
CA ILE A 172 -24.50 7.49 -0.71
C ILE A 172 -25.03 7.06 -2.08
N THR A 173 -26.33 6.81 -2.17
CA THR A 173 -26.95 6.30 -3.39
C THR A 173 -27.71 7.40 -4.13
N PHE A 174 -27.51 7.46 -5.44
CA PHE A 174 -28.15 8.37 -6.38
C PHE A 174 -28.80 7.59 -7.52
N ASP A 175 -29.87 8.13 -8.08
CA ASP A 175 -30.51 7.61 -9.30
C ASP A 175 -30.06 8.45 -10.52
N ALA A 176 -29.49 7.79 -11.53
CA ALA A 176 -29.10 8.43 -12.79
C ALA A 176 -30.30 8.84 -13.66
N ASP A 177 -31.48 8.25 -13.44
CA ASP A 177 -32.65 8.51 -14.27
C ASP A 177 -33.61 9.54 -13.65
N ASP A 178 -33.39 9.95 -12.39
CA ASP A 178 -34.14 11.07 -11.80
C ASP A 178 -33.45 12.41 -12.16
N PRO A 179 -34.05 13.24 -13.02
CA PRO A 179 -33.50 14.56 -13.37
C PRO A 179 -33.44 15.53 -12.18
N ARG A 180 -34.12 15.22 -11.07
CA ARG A 180 -34.03 15.97 -9.80
C ARG A 180 -32.92 15.46 -8.88
N ASP A 181 -32.16 14.45 -9.30
CA ASP A 181 -31.02 13.89 -8.56
C ASP A 181 -29.68 14.13 -9.29
N LEU A 182 -28.73 13.19 -9.30
CA LEU A 182 -27.53 13.27 -10.16
C LEU A 182 -27.83 12.94 -11.63
N GLY A 183 -29.08 13.05 -12.07
CA GLY A 183 -29.52 12.73 -13.44
C GLY A 183 -28.65 13.29 -14.58
N PRO A 184 -28.11 14.52 -14.54
CA PRO A 184 -27.21 15.00 -15.60
C PRO A 184 -25.85 14.29 -15.65
N LEU A 185 -25.45 13.57 -14.58
CA LEU A 185 -24.28 12.69 -14.60
C LEU A 185 -24.51 11.49 -15.53
N ALA A 186 -25.78 11.17 -15.85
CA ALA A 186 -26.15 10.17 -16.87
C ALA A 186 -25.49 10.44 -18.22
N GLU A 187 -25.37 11.71 -18.62
CA GLU A 187 -24.72 12.11 -19.88
C GLU A 187 -23.24 11.75 -19.91
N LEU A 188 -22.60 11.67 -18.74
CA LEU A 188 -21.19 11.31 -18.60
C LEU A 188 -20.98 9.80 -18.45
N LEU A 189 -22.01 9.02 -18.10
CA LEU A 189 -21.88 7.58 -17.84
C LEU A 189 -21.25 6.83 -19.03
N PRO A 190 -21.63 7.07 -20.30
CA PRO A 190 -20.99 6.38 -21.43
C PRO A 190 -19.49 6.69 -21.55
N MET A 191 -19.10 7.93 -21.23
CA MET A 191 -17.68 8.33 -21.24
C MET A 191 -16.91 7.78 -20.05
N ILE A 192 -17.56 7.68 -18.89
CA ILE A 192 -17.01 7.07 -17.68
C ILE A 192 -16.78 5.58 -17.92
N ASP A 193 -17.78 4.85 -18.42
CA ASP A 193 -17.69 3.42 -18.73
C ASP A 193 -16.59 3.11 -19.76
N ALA A 194 -16.38 4.02 -20.72
CA ALA A 194 -15.29 3.92 -21.68
C ALA A 194 -13.89 4.18 -21.06
N GLY A 195 -13.80 4.49 -19.77
CA GLY A 195 -12.56 4.86 -19.08
C GLY A 195 -12.01 6.23 -19.50
N GLY A 196 -12.80 7.04 -20.21
CA GLY A 196 -12.38 8.32 -20.75
C GLY A 196 -12.33 9.45 -19.70
N VAL A 197 -12.98 9.25 -18.55
CA VAL A 197 -13.04 10.20 -17.43
C VAL A 197 -12.42 9.56 -16.20
N THR A 198 -11.34 10.14 -15.67
CA THR A 198 -10.65 9.63 -14.47
C THR A 198 -11.10 10.32 -13.18
N ASP A 199 -11.48 11.59 -13.28
CA ASP A 199 -11.92 12.38 -12.14
C ASP A 199 -13.01 13.36 -12.59
N LEU A 200 -14.05 13.51 -11.79
CA LEU A 200 -15.07 14.54 -11.93
C LEU A 200 -14.94 15.50 -10.74
N LEU A 201 -14.70 16.77 -11.03
CA LEU A 201 -14.47 17.82 -10.06
C LEU A 201 -15.66 18.78 -10.03
N LEU A 202 -16.25 18.95 -8.85
CA LEU A 202 -17.38 19.82 -8.60
C LEU A 202 -16.95 20.91 -7.63
N SER A 203 -16.93 22.17 -8.07
CA SER A 203 -16.54 23.31 -7.23
C SER A 203 -17.59 24.40 -7.26
N THR A 204 -17.91 24.94 -6.07
CA THR A 204 -18.97 25.94 -5.89
C THR A 204 -18.85 27.08 -6.88
N ALA A 205 -20.00 27.45 -7.49
CA ALA A 205 -20.13 28.51 -8.49
C ALA A 205 -19.34 28.31 -9.81
N THR A 206 -18.91 27.08 -10.13
CA THR A 206 -18.30 26.76 -11.43
C THR A 206 -18.99 25.57 -12.11
N ALA A 207 -18.90 25.52 -13.44
CA ALA A 207 -19.32 24.34 -14.20
C ALA A 207 -18.47 23.11 -13.80
N PRO A 208 -19.06 21.91 -13.76
CA PRO A 208 -18.32 20.68 -13.50
C PRO A 208 -17.14 20.52 -14.45
N ARG A 209 -16.07 19.88 -13.98
CA ARG A 209 -14.91 19.59 -14.82
C ARG A 209 -14.58 18.12 -14.78
N ALA A 210 -14.24 17.54 -15.92
CA ALA A 210 -13.78 16.16 -16.01
C ALA A 210 -12.31 16.13 -16.41
N ARG A 211 -11.53 15.27 -15.77
CA ARG A 211 -10.18 14.93 -16.23
C ARG A 211 -10.28 13.81 -17.28
N ARG A 212 -9.77 14.09 -18.49
CA ARG A 212 -9.75 13.19 -19.64
C ARG A 212 -8.34 13.17 -20.23
N GLY A 213 -7.73 12.00 -20.36
CA GLY A 213 -6.35 11.89 -20.89
C GLY A 213 -5.31 12.73 -20.13
N GLY A 214 -5.54 13.00 -18.85
CA GLY A 214 -4.70 13.87 -18.02
C GLY A 214 -5.08 15.37 -18.05
N GLU A 215 -5.84 15.82 -19.04
CA GLU A 215 -6.27 17.21 -19.21
C GLU A 215 -7.61 17.49 -18.54
N LEU A 216 -7.80 18.71 -18.03
CA LEU A 216 -9.02 19.12 -17.35
C LEU A 216 -9.96 19.86 -18.33
N THR A 217 -11.11 19.26 -18.62
CA THR A 217 -12.11 19.82 -19.54
C THR A 217 -13.32 20.35 -18.77
N THR A 218 -13.79 21.55 -19.12
CA THR A 218 -15.01 22.13 -18.51
C THR A 218 -16.26 21.60 -19.21
N LEU A 219 -17.23 21.13 -18.43
CA LEU A 219 -18.50 20.57 -18.89
C LEU A 219 -19.59 21.63 -18.82
N SER A 220 -19.49 22.65 -19.69
CA SER A 220 -20.38 23.82 -19.67
C SER A 220 -21.84 23.53 -20.05
N HIS A 221 -22.12 22.35 -20.62
CA HIS A 221 -23.46 21.89 -20.94
C HIS A 221 -24.21 21.32 -19.72
N LEU A 222 -23.50 20.99 -18.63
CA LEU A 222 -24.09 20.44 -17.42
C LEU A 222 -24.47 21.56 -16.43
N PRO A 223 -25.43 21.29 -15.52
CA PRO A 223 -25.76 22.19 -14.41
C PRO A 223 -24.55 22.59 -13.57
N ALA A 224 -24.65 23.72 -12.88
CA ALA A 224 -23.54 24.21 -12.08
C ALA A 224 -23.27 23.25 -10.90
N SER A 225 -22.01 23.14 -10.50
CA SER A 225 -21.62 22.26 -9.38
C SER A 225 -22.35 22.58 -8.07
N ALA A 226 -22.80 23.84 -7.91
CA ALA A 226 -23.57 24.30 -6.76
C ALA A 226 -24.92 23.57 -6.61
N ASP A 227 -25.45 22.98 -7.68
CA ASP A 227 -26.71 22.23 -7.65
C ASP A 227 -26.54 20.81 -7.09
N TRP A 228 -25.32 20.25 -7.16
CA TRP A 228 -25.04 18.85 -6.79
C TRP A 228 -24.43 18.72 -5.40
N ILE A 229 -23.51 19.62 -5.04
CA ILE A 229 -22.78 19.54 -3.77
C ILE A 229 -23.72 19.48 -2.55
N PRO A 230 -24.76 20.33 -2.43
CA PRO A 230 -25.71 20.23 -1.32
C PRO A 230 -26.43 18.88 -1.25
N ARG A 231 -26.84 18.32 -2.39
CA ARG A 231 -27.53 17.01 -2.48
C ARG A 231 -26.62 15.86 -2.03
N ILE A 232 -25.33 15.94 -2.34
CA ILE A 232 -24.33 15.00 -1.84
C ILE A 232 -24.19 15.16 -0.32
N CYS A 233 -24.05 16.39 0.16
CA CYS A 233 -23.92 16.66 1.60
C CYS A 233 -25.15 16.27 2.43
N GLU A 234 -26.36 16.33 1.88
CA GLU A 234 -27.61 15.92 2.55
C GLU A 234 -27.65 14.41 2.81
N ARG A 235 -27.03 13.61 1.95
CA ARG A 235 -27.01 12.14 2.03
C ARG A 235 -25.85 11.57 2.85
N LEU A 236 -24.95 12.42 3.36
CA LEU A 236 -23.88 11.98 4.25
C LEU A 236 -24.45 11.41 5.55
N ASP A 237 -23.95 10.25 5.96
CA ASP A 237 -24.17 9.75 7.30
C ASP A 237 -23.53 10.66 8.37
N ALA A 238 -23.86 10.39 9.64
CA ALA A 238 -23.37 11.20 10.76
C ALA A 238 -21.83 11.19 10.89
N ARG A 239 -21.17 10.09 10.50
CA ARG A 239 -19.72 9.94 10.58
C ARG A 239 -19.04 10.84 9.55
N HIS A 240 -19.43 10.74 8.28
CA HIS A 240 -18.82 11.52 7.21
C HIS A 240 -19.14 13.02 7.33
N ARG A 241 -20.34 13.36 7.85
CA ARG A 241 -20.69 14.75 8.18
C ARG A 241 -19.78 15.32 9.27
N ALA A 242 -19.59 14.58 10.36
CA ALA A 242 -18.72 15.01 11.46
C ALA A 242 -17.26 15.18 11.02
N ALA A 243 -16.75 14.28 10.16
CA ALA A 243 -15.41 14.42 9.57
C ALA A 243 -15.29 15.71 8.73
N LEU A 244 -16.24 15.97 7.83
CA LEU A 244 -16.24 17.18 7.01
C LEU A 244 -16.34 18.48 7.85
N GLU A 245 -17.03 18.44 8.98
CA GLU A 245 -17.16 19.57 9.91
C GLU A 245 -15.91 19.79 10.76
N ARG A 246 -15.30 18.72 11.31
CA ARG A 246 -14.13 18.81 12.20
C ARG A 246 -12.80 18.92 11.47
N GLU A 247 -12.61 18.10 10.45
CA GLU A 247 -11.32 17.96 9.74
C GLU A 247 -11.31 18.78 8.44
N GLY A 248 -12.48 19.19 7.97
CA GLY A 248 -12.63 19.97 6.74
C GLY A 248 -12.63 19.11 5.46
N SER A 249 -12.52 17.79 5.58
CA SER A 249 -12.65 16.84 4.48
C SER A 249 -13.22 15.49 4.93
N CYS A 250 -13.83 14.74 4.01
CA CYS A 250 -14.19 13.34 4.22
C CYS A 250 -14.14 12.54 2.91
N ASP A 251 -13.70 11.29 3.01
CA ASP A 251 -13.81 10.29 1.95
C ASP A 251 -15.01 9.38 2.23
N CYS A 252 -15.83 9.12 1.21
CA CYS A 252 -16.97 8.23 1.30
C CYS A 252 -17.27 7.54 -0.04
N PRO A 253 -17.92 6.36 -0.03
CA PRO A 253 -18.41 5.74 -1.25
C PRO A 253 -19.66 6.46 -1.75
N LEU A 254 -19.76 6.64 -3.06
CA LEU A 254 -20.95 7.11 -3.75
C LEU A 254 -21.33 6.13 -4.85
N VAL A 255 -22.60 5.77 -4.93
CA VAL A 255 -23.14 4.82 -5.90
C VAL A 255 -24.20 5.51 -6.74
N VAL A 256 -24.09 5.40 -8.05
CA VAL A 256 -25.07 5.89 -9.01
C VAL A 256 -25.75 4.68 -9.65
N VAL A 257 -27.02 4.47 -9.33
CA VAL A 257 -27.86 3.41 -9.89
C VAL A 257 -28.41 3.88 -11.23
N ARG A 258 -28.47 2.97 -12.21
CA ARG A 258 -29.04 3.20 -13.53
C ARG A 258 -30.35 2.43 -13.64
N GLY A 259 -31.40 3.03 -14.19
CA GLY A 259 -32.70 2.39 -14.40
C GLY A 259 -32.85 1.71 -15.76
N ASP A 260 -31.82 1.77 -16.62
CA ASP A 260 -31.72 1.00 -17.87
C ASP A 260 -31.34 -0.49 -17.65
N GLY A 261 -31.19 -0.92 -16.40
CA GLY A 261 -30.81 -2.29 -16.03
C GLY A 261 -29.30 -2.56 -16.09
N GLN A 262 -28.46 -1.55 -16.37
CA GLN A 262 -27.01 -1.69 -16.29
C GLN A 262 -26.51 -1.68 -14.84
N ALA A 263 -25.29 -2.20 -14.64
CA ALA A 263 -24.64 -2.21 -13.33
C ALA A 263 -24.45 -0.78 -12.79
N PRO A 264 -24.63 -0.53 -11.48
CA PRO A 264 -24.41 0.80 -10.91
C PRO A 264 -22.96 1.25 -11.10
N ILE A 265 -22.73 2.56 -11.22
CA ILE A 265 -21.37 3.12 -11.19
C ILE A 265 -21.03 3.51 -9.77
N ARG A 266 -19.90 2.99 -9.28
CA ARG A 266 -19.35 3.36 -7.98
C ARG A 266 -18.34 4.48 -8.15
N PHE A 267 -18.26 5.35 -7.15
CA PHE A 267 -17.29 6.42 -7.06
C PHE A 267 -16.69 6.44 -5.68
N ARG A 268 -15.39 6.72 -5.62
CA ARG A 268 -14.80 7.31 -4.42
C ARG A 268 -15.09 8.81 -4.46
N LEU A 269 -15.80 9.28 -3.46
CA LEU A 269 -16.10 10.69 -3.26
C LEU A 269 -15.20 11.25 -2.16
N ASN A 270 -14.44 12.29 -2.50
CA ASN A 270 -13.78 13.14 -1.52
C ASN A 270 -14.49 14.49 -1.47
N LEU A 271 -15.09 14.81 -0.32
CA LEU A 271 -15.64 16.13 -0.03
C LEU A 271 -14.63 16.91 0.80
N PHE A 272 -14.41 18.18 0.46
CA PHE A 272 -13.50 19.03 1.22
C PHE A 272 -13.90 20.50 1.17
N ARG A 273 -13.43 21.27 2.15
CA ARG A 273 -13.67 22.72 2.24
C ARG A 273 -12.57 23.48 1.50
N GLN A 274 -12.99 24.45 0.70
CA GLN A 274 -12.11 25.45 0.10
C GLN A 274 -12.69 26.85 0.34
N ARG A 275 -11.96 27.90 -0.07
CA ARG A 275 -12.32 29.30 0.21
C ARG A 275 -13.76 29.65 -0.17
N ALA A 276 -14.28 29.10 -1.28
CA ALA A 276 -15.62 29.38 -1.77
C ALA A 276 -16.70 28.39 -1.30
N GLY A 277 -16.39 27.47 -0.37
CA GLY A 277 -17.34 26.52 0.20
C GLY A 277 -16.89 25.07 0.09
N VAL A 278 -17.84 24.14 0.23
CA VAL A 278 -17.59 22.70 0.06
C VAL A 278 -17.43 22.37 -1.42
N THR A 279 -16.52 21.47 -1.76
CA THR A 279 -16.26 20.98 -3.11
C THR A 279 -16.15 19.46 -3.09
N ALA A 280 -16.34 18.81 -4.22
CA ALA A 280 -16.31 17.37 -4.36
C ALA A 280 -15.36 16.94 -5.48
N ALA A 281 -14.58 15.89 -5.23
CA ALA A 281 -13.87 15.14 -6.25
C ALA A 281 -14.43 13.71 -6.27
N LEU A 282 -14.93 13.28 -7.43
CA LEU A 282 -15.46 11.94 -7.64
C LEU A 282 -14.51 11.19 -8.57
N ARG A 283 -14.04 10.03 -8.15
CA ARG A 283 -13.25 9.11 -8.97
C ARG A 283 -14.06 7.85 -9.23
N PRO A 284 -14.36 7.49 -10.50
CA PRO A 284 -15.06 6.26 -10.80
C PRO A 284 -14.28 5.03 -10.31
N ILE A 285 -15.00 4.02 -9.84
CA ILE A 285 -14.52 2.68 -9.54
C ILE A 285 -15.17 1.74 -10.55
N PHE A 286 -14.35 0.95 -11.24
CA PHE A 286 -14.80 0.13 -12.35
C PHE A 286 -15.07 -1.32 -11.92
N ASP A 287 -16.22 -1.84 -12.30
CA ASP A 287 -16.61 -3.24 -12.02
C ASP A 287 -16.14 -4.21 -13.12
N ARG A 288 -15.72 -3.67 -14.27
CA ARG A 288 -15.19 -4.45 -15.39
C ARG A 288 -13.67 -4.33 -15.42
N CYS A 289 -12.98 -5.31 -14.82
CA CYS A 289 -11.53 -5.45 -14.97
C CYS A 289 -11.17 -5.74 -16.44
N PRO A 290 -10.26 -4.95 -17.05
CA PRO A 290 -9.82 -5.21 -18.41
C PRO A 290 -9.01 -6.51 -18.49
N SER A 291 -9.09 -7.21 -19.62
CA SER A 291 -8.15 -8.30 -19.93
C SER A 291 -6.86 -7.76 -20.56
N LEU A 292 -5.79 -8.55 -20.55
CA LEU A 292 -4.54 -8.20 -21.25
C LEU A 292 -4.78 -7.92 -22.75
N ALA A 293 -5.71 -8.66 -23.36
CA ALA A 293 -6.13 -8.45 -24.75
C ALA A 293 -6.90 -7.13 -24.94
N ASP A 294 -7.81 -6.76 -24.02
CA ASP A 294 -8.50 -5.46 -24.07
C ASP A 294 -7.49 -4.29 -24.04
N LEU A 295 -6.36 -4.49 -23.34
CA LEU A 295 -5.27 -3.51 -23.24
C LEU A 295 -4.26 -3.57 -24.40
N HIS A 296 -4.43 -4.47 -25.37
CA HIS A 296 -3.48 -4.68 -26.48
C HIS A 296 -2.06 -5.05 -26.01
N LEU A 297 -1.96 -5.67 -24.83
CA LEU A 297 -0.68 -6.11 -24.29
C LEU A 297 -0.23 -7.45 -24.90
N PRO A 298 1.08 -7.73 -24.96
CA PRO A 298 1.59 -9.00 -25.45
C PRO A 298 1.05 -10.19 -24.65
N ALA A 299 0.64 -11.26 -25.36
CA ALA A 299 0.21 -12.52 -24.74
C ALA A 299 1.30 -13.17 -23.87
N SER A 300 2.57 -12.81 -24.09
CA SER A 300 3.71 -13.17 -23.23
C SER A 300 3.66 -12.56 -21.83
N LEU A 301 2.60 -11.85 -21.44
CA LEU A 301 2.36 -11.46 -20.04
C LEU A 301 1.41 -12.43 -19.31
N GLU A 302 0.66 -13.27 -20.03
CA GLU A 302 -0.31 -14.20 -19.44
C GLU A 302 0.38 -15.26 -18.56
N ASP A 303 1.52 -15.76 -19.00
CA ASP A 303 2.32 -16.74 -18.25
C ASP A 303 2.86 -16.17 -16.93
N LEU A 304 3.11 -14.85 -16.85
CA LEU A 304 3.52 -14.19 -15.60
C LEU A 304 2.45 -14.30 -14.51
N ALA A 305 1.18 -14.22 -14.88
CA ALA A 305 0.06 -14.33 -13.95
C ALA A 305 -0.11 -15.76 -13.40
N THR A 306 0.37 -16.77 -14.12
CA THR A 306 0.19 -18.19 -13.75
C THR A 306 1.41 -18.81 -13.07
N LEU A 307 2.51 -18.07 -12.91
CA LEU A 307 3.70 -18.48 -12.18
C LEU A 307 3.34 -19.05 -10.80
N ARG A 308 4.09 -20.07 -10.35
CA ARG A 308 3.86 -20.67 -9.02
C ARG A 308 4.27 -19.74 -7.89
N SER A 309 5.40 -19.05 -8.05
CA SER A 309 5.96 -18.16 -7.03
C SER A 309 6.99 -17.21 -7.63
N GLY A 310 7.36 -16.19 -6.85
CA GLY A 310 8.37 -15.20 -7.20
C GLY A 310 7.80 -13.80 -7.34
N LEU A 311 8.63 -12.86 -7.77
CA LEU A 311 8.29 -11.45 -7.88
C LEU A 311 8.17 -11.02 -9.35
N VAL A 312 7.03 -10.43 -9.71
CA VAL A 312 6.79 -9.76 -11.00
C VAL A 312 6.63 -8.27 -10.75
N LEU A 313 7.46 -7.47 -11.42
CA LEU A 313 7.47 -6.01 -11.25
C LEU A 313 6.93 -5.31 -12.48
N LEU A 314 5.92 -4.48 -12.30
CA LEU A 314 5.48 -3.52 -13.30
C LEU A 314 6.12 -2.16 -13.02
N THR A 315 6.76 -1.58 -14.01
CA THR A 315 7.50 -0.33 -13.86
C THR A 315 7.09 0.67 -14.92
N GLY A 316 7.37 1.93 -14.66
CA GLY A 316 7.05 3.05 -15.54
C GLY A 316 6.70 4.30 -14.74
N THR A 317 6.66 5.44 -15.43
CA THR A 317 6.33 6.74 -14.83
C THR A 317 4.90 6.80 -14.28
N ALA A 318 4.57 7.86 -13.54
CA ALA A 318 3.19 8.09 -13.12
C ALA A 318 2.26 8.19 -14.34
N GLY A 319 1.05 7.63 -14.24
CA GLY A 319 0.07 7.67 -15.32
C GLY A 319 0.36 6.78 -16.53
N CYS A 320 1.35 5.88 -16.47
CA CYS A 320 1.64 4.97 -17.60
C CYS A 320 0.77 3.71 -17.64
N GLY A 321 -0.26 3.57 -16.79
CA GLY A 321 -1.20 2.44 -16.80
C GLY A 321 -0.76 1.17 -16.06
N LYS A 322 0.22 1.26 -15.13
CA LYS A 322 0.69 0.10 -14.34
C LYS A 322 -0.44 -0.58 -13.56
N SER A 323 -1.23 0.20 -12.84
CA SER A 323 -2.36 -0.30 -12.03
C SER A 323 -3.34 -1.06 -12.91
N THR A 324 -3.68 -0.52 -14.09
CA THR A 324 -4.57 -1.17 -15.06
C THR A 324 -4.00 -2.50 -15.57
N THR A 325 -2.71 -2.56 -15.88
CA THR A 325 -2.07 -3.82 -16.30
C THR A 325 -2.00 -4.83 -15.16
N MET A 326 -1.73 -4.39 -13.94
CA MET A 326 -1.72 -5.22 -12.73
C MET A 326 -3.11 -5.82 -12.46
N VAL A 327 -4.16 -5.02 -12.65
CA VAL A 327 -5.55 -5.48 -12.61
C VAL A 327 -5.81 -6.53 -13.68
N ALA A 328 -5.35 -6.32 -14.91
CA ALA A 328 -5.50 -7.29 -15.99
C ALA A 328 -4.76 -8.61 -15.72
N LEU A 329 -3.61 -8.58 -15.05
CA LEU A 329 -2.88 -9.78 -14.63
C LEU A 329 -3.65 -10.56 -13.56
N VAL A 330 -4.15 -9.89 -12.52
CA VAL A 330 -4.96 -10.56 -11.49
C VAL A 330 -6.27 -11.08 -12.06
N GLU A 331 -6.90 -10.33 -12.96
CA GLU A 331 -8.10 -10.77 -13.67
C GLU A 331 -7.81 -11.99 -14.57
N HIS A 332 -6.61 -12.09 -15.13
CA HIS A 332 -6.17 -13.30 -15.81
C HIS A 332 -6.07 -14.49 -14.85
N VAL A 333 -5.53 -14.32 -13.63
CA VAL A 333 -5.56 -15.36 -12.59
C VAL A 333 -7.01 -15.75 -12.27
N ASN A 334 -7.86 -14.76 -12.03
CA ASN A 334 -9.27 -14.93 -11.69
C ASN A 334 -10.04 -15.78 -12.69
N ARG A 335 -9.75 -15.62 -13.98
CA ARG A 335 -10.42 -16.36 -15.07
C ARG A 335 -9.90 -17.76 -15.29
N HIS A 336 -8.64 -18.06 -14.93
CA HIS A 336 -7.97 -19.28 -15.40
C HIS A 336 -7.51 -20.22 -14.28
N VAL A 337 -7.31 -19.73 -13.06
CA VAL A 337 -6.69 -20.51 -11.98
C VAL A 337 -7.51 -20.40 -10.69
N ALA A 338 -7.70 -21.54 -10.01
CA ALA A 338 -8.30 -21.56 -8.68
C ALA A 338 -7.20 -21.26 -7.64
N ARG A 339 -7.11 -20.00 -7.22
CA ARG A 339 -6.14 -19.49 -6.25
C ARG A 339 -6.79 -18.51 -5.29
N HIS A 340 -6.20 -18.35 -4.12
CA HIS A 340 -6.50 -17.25 -3.22
C HIS A 340 -5.60 -16.05 -3.56
N VAL A 341 -6.22 -14.93 -3.91
CA VAL A 341 -5.54 -13.67 -4.24
C VAL A 341 -5.87 -12.64 -3.18
N ILE A 342 -4.84 -11.99 -2.64
CA ILE A 342 -5.01 -10.83 -1.76
C ILE A 342 -4.42 -9.62 -2.47
N THR A 343 -5.18 -8.53 -2.55
CA THR A 343 -4.68 -7.25 -3.09
C THR A 343 -4.57 -6.21 -1.99
N LEU A 344 -3.47 -5.49 -2.00
CA LEU A 344 -3.22 -4.31 -1.16
C LEU A 344 -3.13 -3.12 -2.11
N GLU A 345 -4.05 -2.17 -2.00
CA GLU A 345 -4.22 -1.08 -2.98
C GLU A 345 -4.39 0.27 -2.29
N ASP A 346 -3.90 1.35 -2.92
CA ASP A 346 -4.01 2.72 -2.41
C ASP A 346 -4.36 3.70 -3.56
N PRO A 347 -5.65 3.94 -3.84
CA PRO A 347 -6.83 3.19 -3.41
C PRO A 347 -7.21 2.04 -4.36
N ILE A 348 -8.32 1.35 -4.06
CA ILE A 348 -8.93 0.39 -4.99
C ILE A 348 -9.55 1.14 -6.19
N GLU A 349 -9.11 0.81 -7.41
CA GLU A 349 -9.63 1.41 -8.66
C GLU A 349 -10.61 0.49 -9.41
N TYR A 350 -10.46 -0.83 -9.24
CA TYR A 350 -11.26 -1.85 -9.91
C TYR A 350 -11.77 -2.85 -8.88
N ILE A 351 -13.01 -3.28 -9.02
CA ILE A 351 -13.58 -4.35 -8.18
C ILE A 351 -13.58 -5.64 -8.99
N TYR A 352 -12.93 -6.68 -8.46
CA TYR A 352 -12.98 -7.99 -9.10
C TYR A 352 -14.29 -8.69 -8.77
N THR A 353 -15.03 -9.08 -9.79
CA THR A 353 -16.11 -10.06 -9.63
C THR A 353 -15.48 -11.45 -9.46
N PRO A 354 -15.76 -12.19 -8.36
CA PRO A 354 -15.20 -13.52 -8.16
C PRO A 354 -15.56 -14.49 -9.30
N LYS A 355 -14.56 -15.26 -9.77
CA LYS A 355 -14.73 -16.27 -10.82
C LYS A 355 -14.15 -17.60 -10.37
N ARG A 356 -12.94 -17.94 -10.83
CA ARG A 356 -12.24 -19.17 -10.39
C ARG A 356 -11.37 -18.92 -9.18
N ALA A 357 -10.80 -17.71 -9.06
CA ALA A 357 -10.02 -17.33 -7.90
C ALA A 357 -10.93 -16.70 -6.83
N LEU A 358 -10.55 -16.91 -5.57
CA LEU A 358 -11.06 -16.13 -4.44
C LEU A 358 -10.20 -14.88 -4.32
N ILE A 359 -10.82 -13.69 -4.35
CA ILE A 359 -10.09 -12.42 -4.32
C ILE A 359 -10.56 -11.60 -3.11
N HIS A 360 -9.62 -11.24 -2.25
CA HIS A 360 -9.84 -10.30 -1.15
C HIS A 360 -9.04 -9.02 -1.40
N GLN A 361 -9.75 -7.93 -1.64
CA GLN A 361 -9.15 -6.61 -1.82
C GLN A 361 -9.13 -5.85 -0.51
N ARG A 362 -8.00 -5.20 -0.21
CA ARG A 362 -7.80 -4.41 1.00
C ARG A 362 -7.22 -3.06 0.63
N GLU A 363 -7.89 -1.99 1.04
CA GLU A 363 -7.46 -0.63 0.81
C GLU A 363 -6.58 -0.12 1.96
N ILE A 364 -5.46 0.52 1.61
CA ILE A 364 -4.57 1.17 2.58
C ILE A 364 -5.26 2.38 3.22
N GLY A 365 -5.10 2.55 4.53
CA GLY A 365 -5.76 3.57 5.33
C GLY A 365 -7.20 3.25 5.73
N ARG A 366 -7.84 2.25 5.09
CA ARG A 366 -9.22 1.84 5.37
C ARG A 366 -9.29 0.45 5.99
N ASP A 367 -8.76 -0.56 5.31
CA ASP A 367 -8.83 -1.98 5.72
C ASP A 367 -7.53 -2.44 6.40
N VAL A 368 -6.41 -1.79 6.05
CA VAL A 368 -5.08 -1.96 6.66
C VAL A 368 -4.40 -0.60 6.79
N PRO A 369 -3.53 -0.39 7.80
CA PRO A 369 -2.89 0.91 8.00
C PRO A 369 -1.88 1.27 6.90
N ASP A 370 -1.09 0.29 6.45
CA ASP A 370 -0.03 0.47 5.46
C ASP A 370 0.28 -0.85 4.71
N PHE A 371 1.07 -0.74 3.63
CA PHE A 371 1.44 -1.88 2.79
C PHE A 371 2.26 -2.94 3.52
N ALA A 372 3.21 -2.55 4.37
CA ALA A 372 4.11 -3.49 5.04
C ALA A 372 3.34 -4.35 6.06
N VAL A 373 2.46 -3.72 6.85
CA VAL A 373 1.56 -4.40 7.79
C VAL A 373 0.58 -5.29 7.02
N GLY A 374 -0.04 -4.77 5.95
CA GLY A 374 -0.98 -5.53 5.12
C GLY A 374 -0.32 -6.78 4.51
N LEU A 375 0.91 -6.65 4.04
CA LEU A 375 1.66 -7.75 3.41
C LEU A 375 2.09 -8.80 4.43
N ARG A 376 2.55 -8.39 5.61
CA ARG A 376 2.85 -9.31 6.72
C ARG A 376 1.61 -10.07 7.20
N ALA A 377 0.45 -9.40 7.23
CA ALA A 377 -0.83 -10.03 7.57
C ALA A 377 -1.26 -11.03 6.48
N ALA A 378 -1.17 -10.62 5.21
CA ALA A 378 -1.51 -11.46 4.06
C ALA A 378 -0.78 -12.81 4.10
N LEU A 379 0.50 -12.87 4.51
CA LEU A 379 1.24 -14.13 4.63
C LEU A 379 0.63 -15.16 5.60
N ARG A 380 -0.27 -14.75 6.50
CA ARG A 380 -1.00 -15.63 7.42
C ARG A 380 -2.44 -15.89 6.99
N GLU A 381 -2.86 -15.29 5.88
CA GLU A 381 -4.21 -15.40 5.32
C GLU A 381 -4.27 -16.49 4.22
N SER A 382 -3.22 -17.32 4.10
CA SER A 382 -3.09 -18.39 3.11
C SER A 382 -3.30 -17.95 1.64
N PRO A 383 -2.66 -16.86 1.15
CA PRO A 383 -2.73 -16.48 -0.25
C PRO A 383 -1.84 -17.36 -1.11
N ASP A 384 -2.19 -17.51 -2.39
CA ASP A 384 -1.29 -18.01 -3.42
C ASP A 384 -0.63 -16.85 -4.19
N VAL A 385 -1.39 -15.75 -4.37
CA VAL A 385 -0.96 -14.55 -5.08
C VAL A 385 -1.20 -13.33 -4.20
N VAL A 386 -0.20 -12.45 -4.11
CA VAL A 386 -0.31 -11.17 -3.42
C VAL A 386 -0.01 -10.04 -4.40
N LEU A 387 -0.98 -9.16 -4.58
CA LEU A 387 -0.81 -7.91 -5.30
C LEU A 387 -0.47 -6.82 -4.29
N VAL A 388 0.62 -6.10 -4.53
CA VAL A 388 1.05 -4.96 -3.70
C VAL A 388 1.07 -3.74 -4.60
N GLY A 389 0.17 -2.79 -4.36
CA GLY A 389 -0.06 -1.62 -5.21
C GLY A 389 1.23 -0.93 -5.64
N GLU A 390 2.15 -0.75 -4.71
CA GLU A 390 3.50 -0.26 -4.97
C GLU A 390 4.46 -0.59 -3.84
N MET A 391 5.76 -0.56 -4.12
CA MET A 391 6.81 -0.67 -3.11
C MET A 391 7.57 0.65 -2.99
N ARG A 392 7.17 1.50 -2.04
CA ARG A 392 7.79 2.83 -1.84
C ARG A 392 9.00 2.78 -0.93
N ASP A 393 8.93 2.01 0.14
CA ASP A 393 9.88 1.97 1.25
C ASP A 393 10.54 0.60 1.43
N ALA A 394 11.65 0.59 2.18
CA ALA A 394 12.44 -0.61 2.44
C ALA A 394 11.66 -1.71 3.17
N GLU A 395 10.70 -1.34 4.04
CA GLU A 395 9.93 -2.31 4.82
C GLU A 395 8.98 -3.10 3.90
N THR A 396 8.25 -2.40 3.03
CA THR A 396 7.36 -3.00 2.03
C THR A 396 8.14 -3.85 1.04
N ILE A 397 9.31 -3.37 0.56
CA ILE A 397 10.18 -4.13 -0.33
C ILE A 397 10.66 -5.42 0.36
N ALA A 398 11.13 -5.34 1.60
CA ALA A 398 11.61 -6.51 2.35
C ALA A 398 10.50 -7.54 2.56
N ALA A 399 9.29 -7.09 2.89
CA ALA A 399 8.12 -7.96 3.05
C ALA A 399 7.73 -8.63 1.72
N ALA A 400 7.79 -7.92 0.60
CA ALA A 400 7.53 -8.47 -0.74
C ALA A 400 8.56 -9.51 -1.17
N LEU A 401 9.85 -9.24 -0.93
CA LEU A 401 10.92 -10.20 -1.20
C LEU A 401 10.76 -11.47 -0.36
N THR A 402 10.43 -11.32 0.92
CA THR A 402 10.16 -12.46 1.83
C THR A 402 8.94 -13.26 1.37
N ALA A 403 7.86 -12.59 0.98
CA ALA A 403 6.66 -13.24 0.45
C ALA A 403 6.98 -14.06 -0.81
N ALA A 404 7.73 -13.48 -1.74
CA ALA A 404 8.15 -14.15 -2.96
C ALA A 404 9.10 -15.34 -2.70
N GLU A 405 10.00 -15.21 -1.72
CA GLU A 405 10.94 -16.27 -1.31
C GLU A 405 10.23 -17.45 -0.64
N THR A 406 9.19 -17.18 0.14
CA THR A 406 8.38 -18.18 0.86
C THR A 406 7.37 -18.91 -0.02
N GLY A 407 7.40 -18.67 -1.34
CA GLY A 407 6.62 -19.46 -2.30
C GLY A 407 5.35 -18.78 -2.81
N HIS A 408 5.12 -17.49 -2.52
CA HIS A 408 3.99 -16.74 -3.05
C HIS A 408 4.34 -16.11 -4.40
N LEU A 409 3.35 -15.92 -5.28
CA LEU A 409 3.50 -15.04 -6.42
C LEU A 409 3.18 -13.60 -5.98
N VAL A 410 4.16 -12.72 -6.03
CA VAL A 410 4.01 -11.30 -5.71
C VAL A 410 4.01 -10.49 -6.98
N ILE A 411 2.96 -9.70 -7.20
CA ILE A 411 2.86 -8.74 -8.31
C ILE A 411 2.87 -7.35 -7.70
N SER A 412 3.82 -6.51 -8.12
CA SER A 412 3.92 -5.16 -7.57
C SER A 412 4.42 -4.13 -8.56
N THR A 413 4.37 -2.85 -8.18
CA THR A 413 4.78 -1.75 -9.03
C THR A 413 5.90 -0.90 -8.43
N LEU A 414 6.70 -0.30 -9.33
CA LEU A 414 7.71 0.70 -9.02
C LEU A 414 7.67 1.85 -10.03
N HIS A 415 7.96 3.06 -9.57
CA HIS A 415 8.11 4.22 -10.46
C HIS A 415 9.54 4.32 -11.01
N CYS A 416 9.88 3.45 -11.96
CA CYS A 416 11.19 3.41 -12.63
C CYS A 416 11.02 3.42 -14.15
N ALA A 417 11.99 3.97 -14.87
CA ALA A 417 11.91 4.14 -16.33
C ALA A 417 12.45 2.94 -17.14
N SER A 418 13.08 1.96 -16.47
CA SER A 418 13.68 0.78 -17.08
C SER A 418 13.84 -0.37 -16.09
N ALA A 419 14.07 -1.59 -16.59
CA ALA A 419 14.33 -2.74 -15.73
C ALA A 419 15.62 -2.60 -14.87
N PRO A 420 16.78 -2.13 -15.41
CA PRO A 420 17.96 -1.88 -14.58
C PRO A 420 17.70 -0.93 -13.42
N THR A 421 17.06 0.21 -13.69
CA THR A 421 16.77 1.23 -12.66
C THR A 421 15.77 0.73 -11.61
N ALA A 422 14.88 -0.20 -11.95
CA ALA A 422 14.01 -0.84 -10.98
C ALA A 422 14.77 -1.77 -10.02
N ILE A 423 15.73 -2.54 -10.54
CA ILE A 423 16.60 -3.42 -9.76
C ILE A 423 17.46 -2.58 -8.80
N ASP A 424 18.11 -1.54 -9.31
CA ASP A 424 18.96 -0.67 -8.52
C ASP A 424 18.15 0.07 -7.44
N ARG A 425 16.94 0.58 -7.77
CA ARG A 425 16.07 1.23 -6.79
C ARG A 425 15.67 0.31 -5.63
N ILE A 426 15.42 -0.97 -5.90
CA ILE A 426 15.11 -1.95 -4.84
C ILE A 426 16.31 -2.08 -3.90
N THR A 427 17.53 -2.18 -4.43
CA THR A 427 18.72 -2.32 -3.59
C THR A 427 19.05 -1.02 -2.85
N ASP A 428 18.87 0.13 -3.49
CA ASP A 428 19.21 1.45 -2.95
C ASP A 428 18.25 1.93 -1.86
N ALA A 429 17.07 1.30 -1.73
CA ALA A 429 16.16 1.54 -0.62
C ALA A 429 16.75 1.11 0.74
N PHE A 430 17.81 0.30 0.75
CA PHE A 430 18.44 -0.22 1.96
C PHE A 430 19.79 0.44 2.24
N GLU A 431 20.14 0.48 3.53
CA GLU A 431 21.46 0.89 4.02
C GLU A 431 22.58 0.06 3.36
N ALA A 432 23.74 0.68 3.12
CA ALA A 432 24.85 0.08 2.37
C ALA A 432 25.22 -1.36 2.81
N GLY A 433 25.19 -1.65 4.12
CA GLY A 433 25.50 -2.98 4.65
C GLY A 433 24.47 -4.07 4.30
N LYS A 434 23.24 -3.70 3.94
CA LYS A 434 22.14 -4.62 3.61
C LYS A 434 21.92 -4.78 2.10
N GLN A 435 22.49 -3.90 1.27
CA GLN A 435 22.26 -3.90 -0.17
C GLN A 435 22.72 -5.19 -0.85
N ALA A 436 23.89 -5.73 -0.48
CA ALA A 436 24.39 -6.97 -1.07
C ALA A 436 23.49 -8.18 -0.76
N PRO A 437 23.12 -8.45 0.51
CA PRO A 437 22.12 -9.48 0.84
C PRO A 437 20.80 -9.31 0.08
N VAL A 438 20.23 -8.10 0.05
CA VAL A 438 18.97 -7.82 -0.65
C VAL A 438 19.09 -8.10 -2.15
N ARG A 439 20.21 -7.72 -2.77
CA ARG A 439 20.46 -7.99 -4.19
C ARG A 439 20.55 -9.49 -4.48
N HIS A 440 21.16 -10.26 -3.58
CA HIS A 440 21.18 -11.72 -3.68
C HIS A 440 19.77 -12.32 -3.57
N GLN A 441 18.97 -11.86 -2.60
CA GLN A 441 17.59 -12.30 -2.44
C GLN A 441 16.75 -11.95 -3.68
N LEU A 442 16.85 -10.71 -4.16
CA LEU A 442 16.16 -10.24 -5.36
C LEU A 442 16.48 -11.11 -6.58
N ALA A 443 17.76 -11.44 -6.79
CA ALA A 443 18.19 -12.29 -7.90
C ALA A 443 17.57 -13.70 -7.86
N ASN A 444 17.23 -14.21 -6.67
CA ASN A 444 16.61 -15.52 -6.50
C ASN A 444 15.09 -15.49 -6.77
N VAL A 445 14.42 -14.41 -6.36
CA VAL A 445 12.96 -14.33 -6.36
C VAL A 445 12.37 -13.60 -7.57
N LEU A 446 13.09 -12.64 -8.16
CA LEU A 446 12.61 -11.87 -9.30
C LEU A 446 12.42 -12.78 -10.52
N LYS A 447 11.25 -12.70 -11.15
CA LYS A 447 10.89 -13.49 -12.35
C LYS A 447 10.84 -12.63 -13.59
N ALA A 448 10.29 -11.43 -13.48
CA ALA A 448 10.21 -10.50 -14.59
C ALA A 448 10.12 -9.05 -14.14
N VAL A 449 10.56 -8.15 -15.03
CA VAL A 449 10.30 -6.72 -14.95
C VAL A 449 9.65 -6.27 -16.25
N VAL A 450 8.46 -5.69 -16.15
CA VAL A 450 7.66 -5.17 -17.27
C VAL A 450 7.64 -3.66 -17.19
N THR A 451 8.40 -2.99 -18.05
CA THR A 451 8.47 -1.52 -18.10
C THR A 451 7.47 -1.00 -19.10
N GLN A 452 6.54 -0.15 -18.67
CA GLN A 452 5.41 0.32 -19.48
C GLN A 452 5.44 1.82 -19.76
N ARG A 453 5.04 2.19 -20.98
CA ARG A 453 4.78 3.56 -21.44
C ARG A 453 3.42 3.61 -22.13
N LEU A 454 2.69 4.72 -22.00
CA LEU A 454 1.49 4.96 -22.82
C LEU A 454 1.86 5.81 -24.02
N VAL A 455 1.37 5.42 -25.19
CA VAL A 455 1.57 6.13 -26.45
C VAL A 455 0.21 6.46 -27.05
N ALA A 456 0.02 7.72 -27.44
CA ALA A 456 -1.20 8.15 -28.11
C ALA A 456 -1.27 7.54 -29.52
N GLY A 457 -2.39 6.88 -29.80
CA GLY A 457 -2.75 6.35 -31.11
C GLY A 457 -3.38 7.40 -32.03
N GLY A 458 -3.73 6.97 -33.24
CA GLY A 458 -4.41 7.82 -34.23
C GLY A 458 -5.91 8.01 -33.98
N ASP A 459 -6.47 7.34 -32.97
CA ASP A 459 -7.89 7.24 -32.61
C ASP A 459 -8.20 7.91 -31.25
N ASP A 460 -7.35 8.85 -30.80
CA ASP A 460 -7.40 9.52 -29.50
C ASP A 460 -7.36 8.56 -28.29
N ARG A 461 -6.92 7.31 -28.48
CA ARG A 461 -6.70 6.32 -27.41
C ARG A 461 -5.24 6.23 -27.01
N LEU A 462 -5.00 5.78 -25.79
CA LEU A 462 -3.67 5.49 -25.27
C LEU A 462 -3.41 3.99 -25.33
N TYR A 463 -2.29 3.60 -25.93
CA TYR A 463 -1.86 2.22 -26.05
C TYR A 463 -0.62 1.95 -25.18
N PRO A 464 -0.61 0.88 -24.38
CA PRO A 464 0.57 0.52 -23.61
C PRO A 464 1.62 -0.15 -24.52
N ALA A 465 2.81 0.45 -24.57
CA ALA A 465 4.02 -0.15 -25.11
C ALA A 465 4.89 -0.65 -23.94
N VAL A 466 5.38 -1.89 -24.04
CA VAL A 466 6.10 -2.55 -22.94
C VAL A 466 7.49 -3.04 -23.36
N GLU A 467 8.42 -2.99 -22.41
CA GLU A 467 9.67 -3.74 -22.42
C GLU A 467 9.61 -4.83 -21.35
N ILE A 468 9.95 -6.07 -21.69
CA ILE A 468 9.85 -7.22 -20.80
C ILE A 468 11.25 -7.81 -20.60
N LEU A 469 11.77 -7.73 -19.38
CA LEU A 469 12.93 -8.49 -18.93
C LEU A 469 12.46 -9.76 -18.21
N ARG A 470 12.95 -10.91 -18.65
CA ARG A 470 12.80 -12.19 -17.93
C ARG A 470 14.08 -12.50 -17.16
N VAL A 471 13.96 -12.96 -15.92
CA VAL A 471 15.11 -13.29 -15.09
C VAL A 471 15.49 -14.75 -15.29
N ASN A 472 16.41 -14.98 -16.22
CA ASN A 472 17.10 -16.26 -16.38
C ASN A 472 18.37 -16.33 -15.50
N THR A 473 19.10 -17.44 -15.56
CA THR A 473 20.33 -17.64 -14.78
C THR A 473 21.39 -16.57 -15.01
N ALA A 474 21.55 -16.09 -16.25
CA ALA A 474 22.53 -15.07 -16.61
C ALA A 474 22.14 -13.68 -16.07
N VAL A 475 20.87 -13.32 -16.18
CA VAL A 475 20.30 -12.09 -15.61
C VAL A 475 20.42 -12.12 -14.09
N ALA A 476 20.08 -13.23 -13.43
CA ALA A 476 20.23 -13.40 -11.99
C ALA A 476 21.70 -13.26 -11.53
N ALA A 477 22.67 -13.77 -12.30
CA ALA A 477 24.09 -13.56 -12.03
C ALA A 477 24.48 -12.08 -12.12
N LYS A 478 24.05 -11.39 -13.18
CA LYS A 478 24.28 -9.94 -13.36
C LYS A 478 23.67 -9.10 -12.24
N ILE A 479 22.48 -9.47 -11.75
CA ILE A 479 21.88 -8.84 -10.57
C ILE A 479 22.80 -9.03 -9.37
N ARG A 480 23.20 -10.26 -9.02
CA ARG A 480 24.09 -10.52 -7.87
C ARG A 480 25.40 -9.74 -7.93
N GLU A 481 25.99 -9.65 -9.12
CA GLU A 481 27.25 -8.95 -9.39
C GLU A 481 27.13 -7.42 -9.49
N HIS A 482 25.93 -6.86 -9.29
CA HIS A 482 25.67 -5.42 -9.42
C HIS A 482 26.01 -4.87 -10.82
N LYS A 483 25.63 -5.63 -11.86
CA LYS A 483 25.82 -5.30 -13.28
C LYS A 483 24.48 -5.09 -14.01
N ALA A 484 23.47 -4.58 -13.30
CA ALA A 484 22.12 -4.37 -13.83
C ALA A 484 22.10 -3.46 -15.07
N TYR A 485 23.02 -2.48 -15.17
CA TYR A 485 23.19 -1.62 -16.34
C TYR A 485 23.38 -2.38 -17.67
N SER A 486 23.91 -3.61 -17.62
CA SER A 486 24.15 -4.43 -18.81
C SER A 486 22.91 -5.17 -19.33
N LEU A 487 21.83 -5.22 -18.54
CA LEU A 487 20.61 -6.00 -18.82
C LEU A 487 19.85 -5.52 -20.05
N THR A 488 20.04 -4.26 -20.47
CA THR A 488 19.47 -3.74 -21.72
C THR A 488 19.90 -4.59 -22.92
N SER A 489 21.14 -5.08 -22.92
CA SER A 489 21.65 -5.95 -23.99
C SER A 489 21.00 -7.34 -23.97
N ASP A 490 20.75 -7.89 -22.78
CA ASP A 490 20.08 -9.18 -22.61
C ASP A 490 18.64 -9.12 -23.11
N ILE A 491 17.92 -8.01 -22.89
CA ILE A 491 16.55 -7.83 -23.40
C ILE A 491 16.51 -7.90 -24.94
N GLN A 492 17.53 -7.37 -25.63
CA GLN A 492 17.58 -7.41 -27.09
C GLN A 492 17.79 -8.82 -27.64
N THR A 493 18.65 -9.60 -26.98
CA THR A 493 19.07 -10.92 -27.47
C THR A 493 18.22 -12.06 -26.91
N GLY A 494 17.55 -11.85 -25.78
CA GLY A 494 16.78 -12.84 -25.01
C GLY A 494 15.37 -13.12 -25.53
N ARG A 495 15.05 -12.82 -26.79
CA ARG A 495 13.70 -13.02 -27.35
C ARG A 495 13.21 -14.46 -27.27
N ALA A 496 14.11 -15.43 -27.47
CA ALA A 496 13.79 -16.86 -27.36
C ALA A 496 13.38 -17.27 -25.92
N GLU A 497 13.77 -16.48 -24.92
CA GLU A 497 13.45 -16.70 -23.50
C GLU A 497 12.27 -15.82 -23.03
N GLY A 498 11.51 -15.24 -23.97
CA GLY A 498 10.33 -14.43 -23.66
C GLY A 498 10.64 -12.98 -23.27
N MET A 499 11.86 -12.49 -23.50
CA MET A 499 12.17 -11.07 -23.38
C MET A 499 11.64 -10.29 -24.58
N GLU A 500 11.19 -9.06 -24.36
CA GLU A 500 10.62 -8.21 -25.40
C GLU A 500 11.22 -6.81 -25.28
N PRO A 501 11.99 -6.35 -26.29
CA PRO A 501 12.46 -4.96 -26.31
C PRO A 501 11.28 -4.01 -26.60
N LEU A 502 11.34 -2.79 -26.06
CA LEU A 502 10.30 -1.77 -26.26
C LEU A 502 9.96 -1.56 -27.75
N GLU A 503 10.98 -1.57 -28.60
CA GLU A 503 10.83 -1.33 -30.05
C GLU A 503 10.02 -2.41 -30.74
N LEU A 504 10.03 -3.65 -30.23
CA LEU A 504 9.20 -4.73 -30.75
C LEU A 504 7.73 -4.52 -30.38
N SER A 505 7.45 -4.10 -29.13
CA SER A 505 6.10 -3.76 -28.70
C SER A 505 5.53 -2.58 -29.50
N LEU A 506 6.34 -1.52 -29.71
CA LEU A 506 5.99 -0.39 -30.56
C LEU A 506 5.74 -0.80 -32.01
N ALA A 507 6.60 -1.64 -32.59
CA ALA A 507 6.44 -2.14 -33.95
C ALA A 507 5.14 -2.96 -34.11
N ARG A 508 4.76 -3.76 -33.11
CA ARG A 508 3.50 -4.51 -33.10
C ARG A 508 2.29 -3.58 -33.18
N LEU A 509 2.29 -2.52 -32.36
CA LEU A 509 1.21 -1.52 -32.38
C LEU A 509 1.13 -0.76 -33.71
N VAL A 510 2.26 -0.56 -34.40
CA VAL A 510 2.29 0.01 -35.76
C VAL A 510 1.68 -0.95 -36.79
N VAL A 511 2.07 -2.23 -36.75
CA VAL A 511 1.54 -3.25 -37.68
C VAL A 511 0.04 -3.46 -37.51
N LEU A 512 -0.46 -3.38 -36.28
CA LEU A 512 -1.89 -3.45 -35.97
C LEU A 512 -2.67 -2.17 -36.33
N GLY A 513 -1.98 -1.10 -36.76
CA GLY A 513 -2.62 0.16 -37.17
C GLY A 513 -3.01 1.08 -36.00
N HIS A 514 -2.65 0.75 -34.76
CA HIS A 514 -2.96 1.57 -33.58
C HIS A 514 -2.06 2.81 -33.49
N LEU A 515 -0.78 2.67 -33.87
CA LEU A 515 0.20 3.76 -33.85
C LEU A 515 0.71 4.09 -35.25
N SER A 516 0.98 5.38 -35.50
CA SER A 516 1.77 5.77 -36.67
C SER A 516 3.25 5.41 -36.47
N PRO A 517 4.00 5.07 -37.53
CA PRO A 517 5.46 4.83 -37.43
C PRO A 517 6.22 6.01 -36.84
N ALA A 518 5.77 7.24 -37.14
CA ALA A 518 6.37 8.46 -36.61
C ALA A 518 6.14 8.62 -35.10
N ALA A 519 4.94 8.31 -34.61
CA ALA A 519 4.63 8.32 -33.19
C ALA A 519 5.48 7.29 -32.44
N ALA A 520 5.52 6.04 -32.92
CA ALA A 520 6.30 4.96 -32.32
C ALA A 520 7.79 5.34 -32.15
N LYS A 521 8.41 5.90 -33.19
CA LYS A 521 9.83 6.30 -33.16
C LYS A 521 10.16 7.42 -32.18
N ARG A 522 9.19 8.26 -31.78
CA ARG A 522 9.42 9.33 -30.78
C ARG A 522 9.55 8.79 -29.35
N HIS A 523 9.10 7.56 -29.10
CA HIS A 523 9.08 6.96 -27.77
C HIS A 523 10.23 6.00 -27.50
N THR A 524 11.22 5.94 -28.39
CA THR A 524 12.45 5.14 -28.23
C THR A 524 13.68 5.92 -28.69
N ASP A 525 14.81 5.68 -28.04
CA ASP A 525 16.12 6.18 -28.46
C ASP A 525 16.72 5.38 -29.62
N ARG A 526 16.06 4.29 -30.04
CA ARG A 526 16.51 3.35 -31.08
C ARG A 526 15.47 3.24 -32.22
N PRO A 527 15.14 4.35 -32.90
CA PRO A 527 14.04 4.39 -33.89
C PRO A 527 14.25 3.47 -35.10
N ARG A 528 15.50 3.14 -35.45
CA ARG A 528 15.81 2.19 -36.54
C ARG A 528 15.32 0.78 -36.26
N LEU A 529 15.38 0.33 -35.00
CA LEU A 529 14.94 -1.02 -34.62
C LEU A 529 13.42 -1.17 -34.72
N VAL A 530 12.66 -0.08 -34.59
CA VAL A 530 11.21 -0.09 -34.85
C VAL A 530 10.95 -0.47 -36.30
N ASP A 531 11.65 0.15 -37.26
CA ASP A 531 11.50 -0.16 -38.69
C ASP A 531 11.88 -1.62 -39.01
N GLU A 532 13.00 -2.08 -38.44
CA GLU A 532 13.47 -3.46 -38.60
C GLU A 532 12.46 -4.48 -38.07
N HIS A 533 11.87 -4.21 -36.91
CA HIS A 533 10.83 -5.05 -36.33
C HIS A 533 9.51 -4.99 -37.11
N VAL A 534 9.08 -3.82 -37.59
CA VAL A 534 7.90 -3.71 -38.47
C VAL A 534 8.09 -4.55 -39.73
N ALA A 535 9.25 -4.41 -40.40
CA ALA A 535 9.57 -5.19 -41.59
C ALA A 535 9.64 -6.70 -41.29
N ALA A 536 10.16 -7.09 -40.12
CA ALA A 536 10.19 -8.49 -39.70
C ALA A 536 8.79 -9.06 -39.45
N LEU A 537 7.92 -8.31 -38.76
CA LEU A 537 6.55 -8.71 -38.43
C LEU A 537 5.62 -8.77 -39.65
N GLN A 538 5.89 -8.02 -40.71
CA GLN A 538 5.12 -8.08 -41.96
C GLN A 538 5.53 -9.23 -42.89
N ARG A 539 6.70 -9.84 -42.65
CA ARG A 539 7.24 -10.94 -43.47
C ARG A 539 6.88 -12.32 -42.93
N GLY A 540 6.57 -12.43 -41.64
CA GLY A 540 6.07 -13.65 -40.99
C GLY A 540 4.57 -13.53 -40.77
#